data_AF-A0A7V9EWD8-F1
#
_entry.id   AF-A0A7V9EWD8-F1
#
_cell.length_a   1.000
_cell.length_b   1.000
_cell.length_c   1.000
_cell.angle_alpha   90.00
_cell.angle_beta   90.00
_cell.angle_gamma   90.00
#
_symmetry.space_group_name_H-M   'P 1'
#
loop_
_entity.id
_entity.type
_entity.pdbx_description
1 polymer ?
#
loop_
_entity_poly.entity_id
_entity_poly.type
_entity_poly.pdbx_seq_one_letter_code
_entity_poly.pdbx_strand_id
1 'polypeptide(L)'
;MPPAWLAAAVVVVGPACVLIGRRIIGFVVRRPALLRLLWAAVPPFLVGAAPWIRYNLVNDFASLVQPGAPEASTYLERLAGFFTTGLPLALGARSPYVQAWIGGAAGPSLYLAALLGFAFLLIRRRRALAPLLILALAYPLLFAVSESTVYVAEPRYLLFLAPVLVLLVAGALATHGRQLGGLTLALVFSLVGLGSLSSWSDRQPPQTALAPGDLAPVLAVLERHDVSAAWAGYWTSYRLGFESNEDVTAASLGQVRYRPFQVEVAHHPAPAFVVERGGPEDVRLGPALAREGASHDREAAGSFAVYLPDRAVDPARLADVWSA
;
A
#
# COMPACT_ATOMS: atom_id res chain seq x y z
N MET A 1 -1.99 4.45 28.80
CA MET A 1 -0.53 4.66 28.66
C MET A 1 -0.27 5.09 27.22
N PRO A 2 0.47 6.17 26.95
CA PRO A 2 0.84 6.50 25.58
C PRO A 2 1.66 5.33 25.02
N PRO A 3 1.36 4.87 23.80
CA PRO A 3 2.04 3.71 23.24
C PRO A 3 3.53 4.01 23.03
N ALA A 4 4.40 3.03 23.26
CA ALA A 4 5.86 3.19 23.25
C ALA A 4 6.42 3.80 21.95
N TRP A 5 5.70 3.67 20.82
CA TRP A 5 6.06 4.30 19.55
C TRP A 5 5.95 5.84 19.58
N LEU A 6 5.07 6.42 20.41
CA LEU A 6 4.96 7.87 20.57
C LEU A 6 6.22 8.45 21.23
N ALA A 7 6.80 7.74 22.20
CA ALA A 7 8.06 8.14 22.82
C ALA A 7 9.25 8.01 21.84
N ALA A 8 9.30 6.94 21.04
CA ALA A 8 10.33 6.76 20.03
C ALA A 8 10.24 7.80 18.89
N ALA A 9 9.03 8.11 18.43
CA ALA A 9 8.78 9.15 17.45
C ALA A 9 9.20 10.53 17.99
N VAL A 10 8.87 10.87 19.24
CA VAL A 10 9.27 12.15 19.84
C VAL A 10 10.79 12.27 20.00
N VAL A 11 11.49 11.19 20.35
CA VAL A 11 12.96 11.23 20.56
C VAL A 11 13.74 11.29 19.24
N VAL A 12 13.31 10.60 18.19
CA VAL A 12 14.03 10.55 16.91
C VAL A 12 13.55 11.63 15.93
N VAL A 13 12.23 11.86 15.85
CA VAL A 13 11.63 12.83 14.93
C VAL A 13 11.64 14.24 15.54
N GLY A 14 11.58 14.38 16.87
CA GLY A 14 11.56 15.68 17.55
C GLY A 14 12.75 16.60 17.21
N PRO A 15 14.01 16.17 17.36
CA PRO A 15 15.17 17.00 17.02
C PRO A 15 15.25 17.34 15.52
N ALA A 16 14.88 16.40 14.65
CA ALA A 16 14.80 16.63 13.21
C ALA A 16 13.70 17.65 12.88
N CYS A 17 12.49 17.50 13.43
CA CYS A 17 11.39 18.45 13.29
C CYS A 17 11.72 19.84 13.85
N VAL A 18 12.50 19.94 14.93
CA VAL A 18 12.96 21.22 15.49
C VAL A 18 13.97 21.89 14.56
N LEU A 19 14.94 21.15 14.01
CA LEU A 19 15.93 21.70 13.06
C LEU A 19 15.28 22.09 11.73
N ILE A 20 14.39 21.25 11.22
CA ILE A 20 13.59 21.49 10.01
C ILE A 20 12.66 22.68 10.26
N GLY A 21 11.94 22.68 11.37
CA GLY A 21 11.06 23.76 11.80
C GLY A 21 11.80 25.09 11.91
N ARG A 22 12.96 25.13 12.57
CA ARG A 22 13.78 26.34 12.69
C ARG A 22 14.31 26.83 11.34
N ARG A 23 14.64 25.93 10.41
CA ARG A 23 15.06 26.28 9.03
C ARG A 23 13.89 26.78 8.20
N ILE A 24 12.71 26.17 8.31
CA ILE A 24 11.48 26.61 7.66
C ILE A 24 11.07 27.98 8.21
N ILE A 25 11.03 28.14 9.53
CA ILE A 25 10.75 29.43 10.20
C ILE A 25 11.76 30.47 9.74
N GLY A 26 13.06 30.18 9.78
CA GLY A 26 14.09 31.10 9.29
C GLY A 26 13.97 31.45 7.81
N PHE A 27 13.53 30.51 6.97
CA PHE A 27 13.29 30.72 5.54
C PHE A 27 12.05 31.59 5.30
N VAL A 28 10.96 31.31 6.01
CA VAL A 28 9.72 32.07 5.99
C VAL A 28 9.93 33.50 6.49
N VAL A 29 10.68 33.67 7.59
CA VAL A 29 11.05 34.99 8.13
C VAL A 29 11.90 35.79 7.13
N ARG A 30 12.82 35.13 6.42
CA ARG A 30 13.65 35.79 5.39
C ARG A 30 12.91 36.05 4.08
N ARG A 31 11.78 35.37 3.84
CA ARG A 31 10.97 35.53 2.64
C ARG A 31 9.48 35.58 3.00
N PRO A 32 9.01 36.66 3.64
CA PRO A 32 7.61 36.79 4.06
C PRO A 32 6.64 36.78 2.88
N ALA A 33 7.12 37.08 1.66
CA ALA A 33 6.35 36.91 0.44
C ALA A 33 5.82 35.48 0.24
N LEU A 34 6.51 34.46 0.77
CA LEU A 34 6.04 33.06 0.71
C LEU A 34 4.82 32.81 1.60
N LEU A 35 4.62 33.59 2.66
CA LEU A 35 3.38 33.50 3.46
C LEU A 35 2.16 33.90 2.62
N ARG A 36 2.34 34.75 1.61
CA ARG A 36 1.25 35.07 0.67
C ARG A 36 0.84 33.86 -0.17
N LEU A 37 1.77 32.93 -0.44
CA LEU A 37 1.44 31.67 -1.12
C LEU A 37 0.63 30.73 -0.24
N LEU A 38 0.69 30.86 1.09
CA LEU A 38 -0.18 30.07 1.97
C LEU A 38 -1.65 30.37 1.72
N TRP A 39 -2.01 31.61 1.38
CA TRP A 39 -3.38 31.93 1.00
C TRP A 39 -3.84 31.21 -0.27
N ALA A 40 -2.92 30.88 -1.18
CA ALA A 40 -3.23 30.08 -2.35
C ALA A 40 -3.20 28.57 -2.08
N ALA A 41 -2.40 28.11 -1.11
CA ALA A 41 -2.20 26.68 -0.83
C ALA A 41 -3.14 26.11 0.24
N VAL A 42 -3.41 26.87 1.31
CA VAL A 42 -4.17 26.40 2.47
C VAL A 42 -5.64 26.16 2.14
N PRO A 43 -6.38 27.06 1.46
CA PRO A 43 -7.79 26.81 1.17
C PRO A 43 -8.01 25.55 0.30
N PRO A 44 -7.29 25.33 -0.83
CA PRO A 44 -7.41 24.09 -1.59
C PRO A 44 -7.01 22.84 -0.79
N PHE A 45 -5.97 22.94 0.05
CA PHE A 45 -5.61 21.85 0.96
C PHE A 45 -6.74 21.52 1.92
N LEU A 46 -7.35 22.52 2.57
CA LEU A 46 -8.45 22.31 3.51
C LEU A 46 -9.69 21.77 2.81
N VAL A 47 -10.02 22.26 1.61
CA VAL A 47 -11.13 21.76 0.80
C VAL A 47 -10.89 20.30 0.40
N GLY A 48 -9.69 19.96 -0.08
CA GLY A 48 -9.32 18.59 -0.44
C GLY A 48 -9.24 17.65 0.76
N ALA A 49 -8.81 18.16 1.92
CA ALA A 49 -8.73 17.40 3.17
C ALA A 49 -10.05 17.37 3.95
N ALA A 50 -11.07 18.15 3.57
CA ALA A 50 -12.31 18.30 4.33
C ALA A 50 -13.01 16.96 4.62
N PRO A 51 -13.12 16.00 3.66
CA PRO A 51 -13.73 14.70 3.95
C PRO A 51 -12.96 13.93 5.03
N TRP A 52 -11.63 13.94 4.98
CA TRP A 52 -10.77 13.29 5.96
C TRP A 52 -10.84 13.98 7.33
N ILE A 53 -10.82 15.31 7.37
CA ILE A 53 -10.96 16.09 8.61
C ILE A 53 -12.32 15.78 9.26
N ARG A 54 -13.42 15.88 8.49
CA ARG A 54 -14.76 15.58 8.98
C ARG A 54 -14.85 14.15 9.51
N TYR A 55 -14.35 13.18 8.75
CA TYR A 55 -14.36 11.78 9.18
C TYR A 55 -13.66 11.60 10.53
N ASN A 56 -12.46 12.16 10.69
CA ASN A 56 -11.72 12.03 11.95
C ASN A 56 -12.40 12.76 13.12
N LEU A 57 -12.98 13.93 12.89
CA LEU A 57 -13.71 14.65 13.94
C LEU A 57 -14.94 13.87 14.43
N VAL A 58 -15.60 13.10 13.56
CA VAL A 58 -16.79 12.31 13.91
C VAL A 58 -16.44 10.92 14.45
N ASN A 59 -15.26 10.40 14.13
CA ASN A 59 -14.84 9.04 14.47
C ASN A 59 -13.61 9.03 15.38
N ASP A 60 -13.48 9.98 16.30
CA ASP A 60 -12.40 10.03 17.32
C ASP A 60 -10.99 9.85 16.74
N PHE A 61 -10.74 10.45 15.59
CA PHE A 61 -9.50 10.34 14.83
C PHE A 61 -9.12 8.90 14.44
N ALA A 62 -10.11 8.05 14.16
CA ALA A 62 -9.93 6.63 13.81
C ALA A 62 -8.92 6.39 12.69
N SER A 63 -8.77 7.31 11.72
CA SER A 63 -7.78 7.12 10.64
C SER A 63 -6.32 7.25 11.10
N LEU A 64 -6.08 7.83 12.27
CA LEU A 64 -4.76 7.91 12.90
C LEU A 64 -4.40 6.63 13.67
N VAL A 65 -5.39 5.76 13.91
CA VAL A 65 -5.17 4.45 14.49
C VAL A 65 -4.86 3.47 13.37
N GLN A 66 -3.58 3.15 13.18
CA GLN A 66 -3.19 2.12 12.22
C GLN A 66 -3.55 0.74 12.78
N PRO A 67 -4.18 -0.14 11.99
CA PRO A 67 -4.24 -1.55 12.35
C PRO A 67 -2.80 -2.08 12.43
N GLY A 68 -2.53 -2.92 13.43
CA GLY A 68 -1.21 -3.52 13.60
C GLY A 68 -0.79 -4.25 12.32
N ALA A 69 0.50 -4.19 11.99
CA ALA A 69 1.03 -5.02 10.92
C ALA A 69 0.82 -6.50 11.26
N PRO A 70 0.50 -7.37 10.28
CA PRO A 70 0.35 -8.80 10.55
C PRO A 70 1.66 -9.43 11.02
N GLU A 71 2.79 -8.89 10.57
CA GLU A 71 4.12 -9.28 11.00
C GLU A 71 4.69 -8.25 11.98
N ALA A 72 5.12 -8.73 13.14
CA ALA A 72 5.84 -7.91 14.10
C ALA A 72 7.15 -7.43 13.48
N SER A 73 7.37 -6.11 13.46
CA SER A 73 8.63 -5.51 13.03
C SER A 73 9.01 -4.35 13.94
N THR A 74 10.32 -4.14 14.07
CA THR A 74 10.89 -3.01 14.77
C THR A 74 11.10 -1.82 13.83
N TYR A 75 11.23 -0.63 14.41
CA TYR A 75 11.58 0.58 13.68
C TYR A 75 12.87 0.40 12.84
N LEU A 76 13.89 -0.24 13.43
CA LEU A 76 15.18 -0.43 12.77
C LEU A 76 15.11 -1.43 11.61
N GLU A 77 14.31 -2.49 11.73
CA GLU A 77 14.07 -3.44 10.63
C GLU A 77 13.38 -2.76 9.45
N ARG A 78 12.36 -1.92 9.71
CA ARG A 78 11.69 -1.16 8.65
C ARG A 78 12.60 -0.12 8.01
N LEU A 79 13.44 0.56 8.80
CA LEU A 79 14.45 1.48 8.29
C LEU A 79 15.52 0.75 7.46
N ALA A 80 15.98 -0.42 7.89
CA ALA A 80 16.91 -1.24 7.11
C ALA A 80 16.26 -1.71 5.81
N GLY A 81 15.02 -2.23 5.89
CA GLY A 81 14.22 -2.68 4.75
C GLY A 81 13.98 -1.57 3.72
N PHE A 82 13.84 -0.32 4.16
CA PHE A 82 13.81 0.83 3.27
C PHE A 82 15.07 0.90 2.38
N PHE A 83 16.27 0.75 2.92
CA PHE A 83 17.52 0.89 2.15
C PHE A 83 17.93 -0.38 1.40
N THR A 84 17.58 -1.56 1.92
CA THR A 84 17.99 -2.85 1.34
C THR A 84 16.99 -3.40 0.33
N THR A 85 15.70 -3.05 0.46
CA THR A 85 14.63 -3.58 -0.39
C THR A 85 13.83 -2.46 -1.05
N GLY A 86 13.23 -1.56 -0.26
CA GLY A 86 12.31 -0.55 -0.77
C GLY A 86 12.94 0.39 -1.80
N LEU A 87 14.04 1.05 -1.44
CA LEU A 87 14.73 2.04 -2.28
C LEU A 87 15.33 1.41 -3.55
N PRO A 88 16.03 0.26 -3.51
CA PRO A 88 16.43 -0.44 -4.72
C PRO A 88 15.27 -0.80 -5.64
N LEU A 89 14.14 -1.28 -5.10
CA LEU A 89 12.94 -1.57 -5.88
C LEU A 89 12.37 -0.30 -6.53
N ALA A 90 12.24 0.79 -5.76
CA ALA A 90 11.72 2.07 -6.25
C ALA A 90 12.61 2.72 -7.33
N LEU A 91 13.93 2.48 -7.27
CA LEU A 91 14.89 2.94 -8.29
C LEU A 91 14.99 1.98 -9.49
N GLY A 92 14.23 0.87 -9.49
CA GLY A 92 14.31 -0.13 -10.54
C GLY A 92 15.62 -0.92 -10.54
N ALA A 93 16.37 -0.95 -9.44
CA ALA A 93 17.59 -1.76 -9.30
C ALA A 93 17.28 -3.21 -8.89
N ARG A 94 16.05 -3.49 -8.40
CA ARG A 94 15.56 -4.84 -8.10
C ARG A 94 14.22 -5.09 -8.81
N SER A 95 13.96 -6.35 -9.16
CA SER A 95 12.66 -6.77 -9.70
C SER A 95 11.59 -6.77 -8.62
N PRO A 96 10.39 -6.21 -8.87
CA PRO A 96 9.23 -6.35 -7.98
C PRO A 96 8.93 -7.82 -7.65
N TYR A 97 8.45 -8.07 -6.43
CA TYR A 97 8.06 -9.37 -5.86
C TYR A 97 9.20 -10.40 -5.68
N VAL A 98 10.01 -10.65 -6.72
CA VAL A 98 11.16 -11.57 -6.68
C VAL A 98 12.36 -10.96 -5.95
N GLN A 99 12.44 -9.63 -5.94
CA GLN A 99 13.52 -8.85 -5.36
C GLN A 99 14.93 -9.24 -5.90
N ALA A 100 15.01 -9.84 -7.09
CA ALA A 100 16.30 -10.12 -7.73
C ALA A 100 16.95 -8.81 -8.17
N TRP A 101 18.28 -8.70 -8.04
CA TRP A 101 19.03 -7.55 -8.55
C TRP A 101 19.07 -7.54 -10.07
N ILE A 102 18.74 -6.40 -10.67
CA ILE A 102 18.94 -6.20 -12.10
C ILE A 102 20.47 -6.14 -12.36
N GLY A 103 20.97 -7.00 -13.23
CA GLY A 103 22.41 -7.19 -13.45
C GLY A 103 23.09 -8.20 -12.50
N GLY A 104 22.32 -8.97 -11.72
CA GLY A 104 22.83 -10.06 -10.90
C GLY A 104 23.80 -9.57 -9.82
N ALA A 105 24.97 -10.21 -9.73
CA ALA A 105 25.97 -9.91 -8.70
C ALA A 105 26.54 -8.47 -8.75
N ALA A 106 26.46 -7.80 -9.91
CA ALA A 106 26.91 -6.41 -10.05
C ALA A 106 25.89 -5.40 -9.49
N GLY A 107 24.61 -5.78 -9.37
CA GLY A 107 23.53 -4.89 -8.96
C GLY A 107 23.76 -4.17 -7.64
N PRO A 108 24.11 -4.87 -6.53
CA PRO A 108 24.41 -4.23 -5.26
C PRO A 108 25.52 -3.18 -5.34
N SER A 109 26.60 -3.47 -6.10
CA SER A 109 27.73 -2.56 -6.27
C SER A 109 27.33 -1.32 -7.07
N LEU A 110 26.54 -1.48 -8.13
CA LEU A 110 26.01 -0.36 -8.92
C LEU A 110 25.07 0.53 -8.08
N TYR A 111 24.21 -0.09 -7.27
CA TYR A 111 23.34 0.63 -6.36
C TYR A 111 24.13 1.41 -5.29
N LEU A 112 25.14 0.79 -4.68
CA LEU A 112 26.01 1.48 -3.73
C LEU A 112 26.75 2.64 -4.39
N ALA A 113 27.27 2.46 -5.61
CA ALA A 113 27.90 3.53 -6.38
C ALA A 113 26.92 4.69 -6.65
N ALA A 114 25.66 4.39 -6.98
CA ALA A 114 24.62 5.40 -7.17
C ALA A 114 24.33 6.18 -5.87
N LEU A 115 24.23 5.50 -4.72
CA LEU A 115 24.05 6.14 -3.42
C LEU A 115 25.22 7.05 -3.06
N LEU A 116 26.46 6.60 -3.28
CA LEU A 116 27.67 7.37 -3.02
C LEU A 116 27.76 8.59 -3.95
N GLY A 117 27.48 8.40 -5.25
CA GLY A 117 27.44 9.48 -6.23
C GLY A 117 26.36 10.52 -5.87
N PHE A 118 25.19 10.07 -5.45
CA PHE A 118 24.13 10.92 -4.93
C PHE A 118 24.61 11.70 -3.71
N ALA A 119 25.11 11.04 -2.66
CA ALA A 119 25.65 11.69 -1.46
C ALA A 119 26.74 12.74 -1.80
N PHE A 120 27.63 12.44 -2.74
CA PHE A 120 28.64 13.37 -3.20
C PHE A 120 28.04 14.63 -3.87
N LEU A 121 27.09 14.46 -4.79
CA LEU A 121 26.37 15.56 -5.44
C LEU A 121 25.64 16.43 -4.42
N LEU A 122 25.03 15.78 -3.43
CA LEU A 122 24.33 16.43 -2.32
C LEU A 122 25.24 17.30 -1.47
N ILE A 123 26.44 16.81 -1.11
CA ILE A 123 27.44 17.57 -0.35
C ILE A 123 27.89 18.82 -1.14
N ARG A 124 28.13 18.67 -2.44
CA ARG A 124 28.59 19.75 -3.33
C ARG A 124 27.53 20.83 -3.57
N ARG A 125 26.25 20.46 -3.64
CA ARG A 125 25.12 21.37 -4.00
C ARG A 125 24.21 21.73 -2.82
N ARG A 126 24.64 21.46 -1.59
CA ARG A 126 23.83 21.55 -0.35
C ARG A 126 23.01 22.82 -0.17
N ARG A 127 23.50 23.99 -0.62
CA ARG A 127 22.80 25.28 -0.42
C ARG A 127 21.58 25.44 -1.32
N ALA A 128 21.66 24.98 -2.57
CA ALA A 128 20.56 25.09 -3.53
C ALA A 128 19.49 24.02 -3.32
N LEU A 129 19.90 22.84 -2.84
CA LEU A 129 19.03 21.67 -2.68
C LEU A 129 18.58 21.42 -1.24
N ALA A 130 18.89 22.34 -0.30
CA ALA A 130 18.68 22.13 1.13
C ALA A 130 17.26 21.64 1.51
N PRO A 131 16.16 22.20 0.97
CA PRO A 131 14.81 21.74 1.33
C PRO A 131 14.54 20.31 0.86
N LEU A 132 14.93 19.97 -0.36
CA LEU A 132 14.76 18.62 -0.93
C LEU A 132 15.61 17.59 -0.20
N LEU A 133 16.81 17.98 0.21
CA LEU A 133 17.72 17.17 1.04
C LEU A 133 17.12 16.83 2.38
N ILE A 134 16.52 17.82 3.03
CA ILE A 134 15.84 17.63 4.31
C ILE A 134 14.72 16.60 4.15
N LEU A 135 13.89 16.72 3.09
CA LEU A 135 12.82 15.76 2.83
C LEU A 135 13.36 14.37 2.54
N ALA A 136 14.38 14.24 1.69
CA ALA A 136 14.98 12.95 1.34
C ALA A 136 15.63 12.24 2.53
N LEU A 137 16.20 12.99 3.49
CA LEU A 137 16.79 12.43 4.70
C LEU A 137 15.76 12.15 5.80
N ALA A 138 14.71 12.97 5.90
CA ALA A 138 13.63 12.77 6.86
C ALA A 138 12.73 11.60 6.44
N TYR A 139 12.52 11.39 5.14
CA TYR A 139 11.56 10.42 4.64
C TYR A 139 11.83 8.98 5.12
N PRO A 140 13.05 8.40 5.05
CA PRO A 140 13.32 7.06 5.57
C PRO A 140 12.98 6.93 7.07
N LEU A 141 13.21 8.00 7.84
CA LEU A 141 12.90 8.02 9.27
C LEU A 141 11.40 8.04 9.51
N LEU A 142 10.64 8.83 8.74
CA LEU A 142 9.18 8.89 8.79
C LEU A 142 8.54 7.61 8.28
N PHE A 143 9.08 7.02 7.22
CA PHE A 143 8.68 5.74 6.67
C PHE A 143 8.73 4.63 7.73
N ALA A 144 9.81 4.57 8.50
CA ALA A 144 9.98 3.56 9.55
C ALA A 144 9.03 3.74 10.76
N VAL A 145 8.37 4.91 10.91
CA VAL A 145 7.40 5.13 12.00
C VAL A 145 6.15 4.26 11.83
N SER A 146 5.64 4.14 10.61
CA SER A 146 4.42 3.37 10.36
C SER A 146 4.70 1.87 10.38
N GLU A 147 3.89 1.09 11.09
CA GLU A 147 4.02 -0.37 11.12
C GLU A 147 3.68 -1.00 9.76
N SER A 148 2.79 -0.35 9.00
CA SER A 148 2.38 -0.78 7.66
C SER A 148 3.51 -0.73 6.62
N THR A 149 4.68 -0.17 6.95
CA THR A 149 5.84 -0.18 6.05
C THR A 149 6.66 -1.47 6.12
N VAL A 150 6.18 -2.50 6.84
CA VAL A 150 6.69 -3.87 6.74
C VAL A 150 6.63 -4.43 5.31
N TYR A 151 5.65 -3.98 4.50
CA TYR A 151 5.51 -4.36 3.09
C TYR A 151 6.49 -3.62 2.16
N VAL A 152 7.79 -3.67 2.48
CA VAL A 152 8.85 -3.01 1.71
C VAL A 152 9.00 -3.55 0.28
N ALA A 153 8.53 -4.76 0.02
CA ALA A 153 8.52 -5.39 -1.30
C ALA A 153 7.52 -4.76 -2.27
N GLU A 154 6.58 -3.95 -1.75
CA GLU A 154 5.64 -3.14 -2.53
C GLU A 154 6.06 -1.67 -2.39
N PRO A 155 6.92 -1.13 -3.28
CA PRO A 155 7.52 0.21 -3.11
C PRO A 155 6.50 1.36 -3.28
N ARG A 156 5.18 1.09 -3.22
CA ARG A 156 4.09 2.07 -3.36
C ARG A 156 4.22 3.22 -2.37
N TYR A 157 4.75 2.97 -1.17
CA TYR A 157 4.98 4.03 -0.20
C TYR A 157 6.10 4.97 -0.67
N LEU A 158 7.14 4.47 -1.35
CA LEU A 158 8.24 5.29 -1.85
C LEU A 158 7.83 6.19 -3.02
N LEU A 159 6.63 6.03 -3.60
CA LEU A 159 6.08 6.96 -4.58
C LEU A 159 6.02 8.40 -4.04
N PHE A 160 5.82 8.58 -2.73
CA PHE A 160 5.84 9.90 -2.11
C PHE A 160 7.24 10.55 -2.09
N LEU A 161 8.30 9.73 -2.15
CA LEU A 161 9.68 10.20 -2.22
C LEU A 161 10.12 10.47 -3.68
N ALA A 162 9.46 9.85 -4.66
CA ALA A 162 9.85 9.94 -6.07
C ALA A 162 9.96 11.39 -6.61
N PRO A 163 9.00 12.32 -6.37
CA PRO A 163 9.13 13.70 -6.82
C PRO A 163 10.38 14.40 -6.25
N VAL A 164 10.71 14.12 -4.99
CA VAL A 164 11.90 14.70 -4.33
C VAL A 164 13.18 14.18 -4.99
N LEU A 165 13.26 12.87 -5.27
CA LEU A 165 14.40 12.28 -5.96
C LEU A 165 14.56 12.83 -7.37
N VAL A 166 13.47 12.96 -8.12
CA VAL A 166 13.47 13.55 -9.46
C VAL A 166 13.99 14.99 -9.43
N LEU A 167 13.51 15.82 -8.50
CA LEU A 167 13.98 17.19 -8.36
C LEU A 167 15.45 17.28 -7.91
N LEU A 168 15.91 16.36 -7.05
CA LEU A 168 17.31 16.28 -6.65
C LEU A 168 18.22 15.89 -7.83
N VAL A 169 17.82 14.91 -8.62
CA VAL A 169 18.52 14.51 -9.85
C VAL A 169 18.52 15.67 -10.86
N ALA A 170 17.37 16.30 -11.12
CA ALA A 170 17.26 17.44 -12.03
C ALA A 170 18.14 18.62 -11.60
N GLY A 171 18.17 18.92 -10.29
CA GLY A 171 19.04 19.95 -9.72
C GLY A 171 20.53 19.62 -9.78
N ALA A 172 20.89 18.33 -9.78
CA ALA A 172 22.26 17.88 -9.97
C ALA A 172 22.70 17.93 -11.46
N LEU A 173 21.77 17.69 -12.38
CA LEU A 173 21.94 17.82 -13.82
C LEU A 173 21.91 19.31 -14.21
N ALA A 174 23.05 19.99 -14.00
CA ALA A 174 23.13 21.45 -14.10
C ALA A 174 23.03 22.04 -15.52
N THR A 175 22.95 21.23 -16.58
CA THR A 175 22.90 21.69 -17.98
C THR A 175 21.74 21.06 -18.73
N HIS A 176 21.15 21.79 -19.69
CA HIS A 176 20.01 21.30 -20.49
C HIS A 176 20.28 19.94 -21.16
N GLY A 177 21.48 19.74 -21.72
CA GLY A 177 21.86 18.45 -22.31
C GLY A 177 21.88 17.30 -21.31
N ARG A 178 22.36 17.55 -20.08
CA ARG A 178 22.33 16.55 -19.00
C ARG A 178 20.92 16.29 -18.50
N GLN A 179 20.07 17.32 -18.44
CA GLN A 179 18.66 17.19 -18.07
C GLN A 179 17.90 16.37 -19.11
N LEU A 180 18.09 16.64 -20.40
CA LEU A 180 17.51 15.87 -21.50
C LEU A 180 17.98 14.41 -21.48
N GLY A 181 19.28 14.18 -21.27
CA GLY A 181 19.83 12.82 -21.12
C GLY A 181 19.24 12.09 -19.92
N GLY A 182 19.11 12.77 -18.78
CA GLY A 182 18.49 12.23 -17.56
C GLY A 182 17.01 11.91 -17.75
N LEU A 183 16.25 12.78 -18.41
CA LEU A 183 14.83 12.56 -18.73
C LEU A 183 14.66 11.38 -19.69
N THR A 184 15.50 11.31 -20.73
CA THR A 184 15.50 10.20 -21.70
C THR A 184 15.77 8.88 -20.99
N LEU A 185 16.78 8.85 -20.12
CA LEU A 185 17.13 7.66 -19.34
C LEU A 185 16.00 7.26 -18.38
N ALA A 186 15.40 8.22 -17.68
CA ALA A 186 14.25 7.99 -16.81
C ALA A 186 13.07 7.40 -17.59
N LEU A 187 12.74 7.96 -18.76
CA LEU A 187 11.68 7.46 -19.62
C LEU A 187 11.97 6.02 -20.08
N VAL A 188 13.19 5.72 -20.51
CA VAL A 188 13.59 4.36 -20.89
C VAL A 188 13.43 3.39 -19.71
N PHE A 189 13.91 3.74 -18.52
CA PHE A 189 13.74 2.90 -17.33
C PHE A 189 12.27 2.72 -16.95
N SER A 190 11.44 3.76 -17.06
CA SER A 190 10.00 3.67 -16.80
C SER A 190 9.31 2.75 -17.80
N LEU A 191 9.62 2.85 -19.10
CA LEU A 191 9.03 1.99 -20.13
C LEU A 191 9.48 0.54 -19.99
N VAL A 192 10.78 0.30 -19.73
CA VAL A 192 11.32 -1.05 -19.47
C VAL A 192 10.73 -1.63 -18.19
N GLY A 193 10.62 -0.84 -17.12
CA GLY A 193 10.02 -1.25 -15.86
C GLY A 193 8.54 -1.61 -16.03
N LEU A 194 7.77 -0.79 -16.74
CA LEU A 194 6.36 -1.04 -17.03
C LEU A 194 6.17 -2.29 -17.90
N GLY A 195 6.96 -2.45 -18.97
CA GLY A 195 6.92 -3.64 -19.81
C GLY A 195 7.33 -4.91 -19.04
N SER A 196 8.33 -4.81 -18.16
CA SER A 196 8.75 -5.91 -17.30
C SER A 196 7.65 -6.31 -16.32
N LEU A 197 7.00 -5.34 -15.67
CA LEU A 197 5.85 -5.55 -14.79
C LEU A 197 4.67 -6.20 -15.53
N SER A 198 4.32 -5.69 -16.71
CA SER A 198 3.26 -6.27 -17.55
C SER A 198 3.59 -7.72 -17.89
N SER A 199 4.79 -7.98 -18.43
CA SER A 199 5.21 -9.33 -18.80
C SER A 199 5.31 -10.29 -17.61
N TRP A 200 5.62 -9.78 -16.42
CA TRP A 200 5.62 -10.57 -15.19
C TRP A 200 4.19 -10.91 -14.80
N SER A 201 3.29 -9.94 -14.84
CA SER A 201 1.85 -10.13 -14.59
C SER A 201 1.25 -11.15 -15.55
N ASP A 202 1.63 -11.14 -16.82
CA ASP A 202 1.11 -12.09 -17.83
C ASP A 202 1.64 -13.52 -17.62
N ARG A 203 2.83 -13.67 -17.04
CA ARG A 203 3.50 -14.98 -16.84
C ARG A 203 3.21 -15.61 -15.50
N GLN A 204 2.80 -14.83 -14.51
CA GLN A 204 2.39 -15.36 -13.21
C GLN A 204 0.92 -15.74 -13.29
N PRO A 205 0.52 -16.91 -12.75
CA PRO A 205 -0.90 -17.18 -12.54
C PRO A 205 -1.48 -16.02 -11.71
N PRO A 206 -2.75 -15.61 -11.96
CA PRO A 206 -3.37 -14.56 -11.19
C PRO A 206 -3.22 -14.90 -9.71
N GLN A 207 -2.42 -14.13 -8.99
CA GLN A 207 -2.46 -14.18 -7.55
C GLN A 207 -3.75 -13.45 -7.18
N THR A 208 -4.90 -14.14 -7.27
CA THR A 208 -6.20 -13.50 -7.05
C THR A 208 -6.29 -12.91 -5.64
N ALA A 209 -5.46 -13.44 -4.73
CA ALA A 209 -5.16 -12.91 -3.41
C ALA A 209 -4.52 -11.51 -3.37
N LEU A 210 -4.12 -10.90 -4.49
CA LEU A 210 -3.61 -9.51 -4.55
C LEU A 210 -4.29 -8.69 -5.66
N ALA A 211 -4.68 -9.33 -6.75
CA ALA A 211 -5.43 -8.73 -7.84
C ALA A 211 -6.55 -9.70 -8.26
N PRO A 212 -7.77 -9.55 -7.74
CA PRO A 212 -8.88 -10.41 -8.10
C PRO A 212 -9.10 -10.38 -9.62
N GLY A 213 -9.46 -11.51 -10.21
CA GLY A 213 -9.83 -11.59 -11.62
C GLY A 213 -11.10 -10.79 -11.95
N ASP A 214 -11.70 -11.10 -13.09
CA ASP A 214 -13.03 -10.60 -13.43
C ASP A 214 -14.07 -11.14 -12.45
N LEU A 215 -14.82 -10.24 -11.79
CA LEU A 215 -15.88 -10.59 -10.85
C LEU A 215 -17.26 -10.66 -11.49
N ALA A 216 -17.41 -10.28 -12.78
CA ALA A 216 -18.70 -10.37 -13.46
C ALA A 216 -19.33 -11.78 -13.41
N PRO A 217 -18.56 -12.89 -13.56
CA PRO A 217 -19.12 -14.23 -13.38
C PRO A 217 -19.60 -14.52 -11.95
N VAL A 218 -18.92 -13.96 -10.94
CA VAL A 218 -19.31 -14.11 -9.53
C VAL A 218 -20.61 -13.36 -9.27
N LEU A 219 -20.69 -12.10 -9.71
CA LEU A 219 -21.88 -11.27 -9.60
C LEU A 219 -23.08 -11.93 -10.28
N ALA A 220 -22.90 -12.50 -11.47
CA ALA A 220 -23.95 -13.22 -12.18
C ALA A 220 -24.45 -14.47 -11.43
N VAL A 221 -23.59 -15.17 -10.68
CA VAL A 221 -24.02 -16.29 -9.81
C VAL A 221 -24.78 -15.75 -8.60
N LEU A 222 -24.28 -14.72 -7.92
CA LEU A 222 -24.95 -14.15 -6.75
C LEU A 222 -26.32 -13.57 -7.10
N GLU A 223 -26.44 -12.87 -8.23
CA GLU A 223 -27.70 -12.35 -8.76
C GLU A 223 -28.68 -13.49 -9.10
N ARG A 224 -28.23 -14.54 -9.78
CA ARG A 224 -29.09 -15.69 -10.15
C ARG A 224 -29.68 -16.42 -8.94
N HIS A 225 -29.00 -16.37 -7.80
CA HIS A 225 -29.41 -17.01 -6.54
C HIS A 225 -29.98 -16.02 -5.53
N ASP A 226 -30.24 -14.77 -5.94
CA ASP A 226 -30.76 -13.70 -5.07
C ASP A 226 -29.94 -13.51 -3.77
N VAL A 227 -28.61 -13.65 -3.86
CA VAL A 227 -27.70 -13.51 -2.70
C VAL A 227 -27.19 -12.08 -2.59
N SER A 228 -27.54 -11.40 -1.50
CA SER A 228 -27.11 -10.03 -1.19
C SER A 228 -26.02 -9.93 -0.13
N ALA A 229 -25.52 -11.04 0.41
CA ALA A 229 -24.44 -11.04 1.40
C ALA A 229 -23.41 -12.13 1.11
N ALA A 230 -22.12 -11.77 1.19
CA ALA A 230 -21.04 -12.71 0.93
C ALA A 230 -19.81 -12.51 1.85
N TRP A 231 -19.21 -13.63 2.23
CA TRP A 231 -17.87 -13.69 2.78
C TRP A 231 -16.85 -13.90 1.66
N ALA A 232 -15.75 -13.15 1.67
CA ALA A 232 -14.68 -13.33 0.70
C ALA A 232 -13.31 -12.94 1.27
N GLY A 233 -12.26 -13.24 0.51
CA GLY A 233 -10.92 -12.70 0.78
C GLY A 233 -10.92 -11.17 0.80
N TYR A 234 -9.90 -10.59 1.43
CA TYR A 234 -9.78 -9.14 1.60
C TYR A 234 -9.91 -8.34 0.29
N TRP A 235 -9.18 -8.74 -0.75
CA TRP A 235 -9.17 -8.02 -2.02
C TRP A 235 -10.44 -8.24 -2.82
N THR A 236 -11.09 -9.39 -2.65
CA THR A 236 -12.33 -9.76 -3.34
C THR A 236 -13.54 -9.07 -2.71
N SER A 237 -13.67 -9.08 -1.38
CA SER A 237 -14.83 -8.55 -0.66
C SER A 237 -15.13 -7.08 -1.00
N TYR A 238 -14.16 -6.18 -0.85
CA TYR A 238 -14.42 -4.75 -1.12
C TYR A 238 -14.66 -4.45 -2.60
N ARG A 239 -14.05 -5.21 -3.52
CA ARG A 239 -14.35 -5.08 -4.95
C ARG A 239 -15.75 -5.59 -5.28
N LEU A 240 -16.19 -6.69 -4.65
CA LEU A 240 -17.53 -7.23 -4.85
C LEU A 240 -18.60 -6.21 -4.44
N GLY A 241 -18.44 -5.57 -3.29
CA GLY A 241 -19.32 -4.47 -2.87
C GLY A 241 -19.28 -3.29 -3.84
N PHE A 242 -18.10 -2.86 -4.29
CA PHE A 242 -17.98 -1.76 -5.25
C PHE A 242 -18.60 -2.08 -6.63
N GLU A 243 -18.29 -3.24 -7.20
CA GLU A 243 -18.71 -3.62 -8.56
C GLU A 243 -20.20 -4.01 -8.62
N SER A 244 -20.79 -4.44 -7.50
CA SER A 244 -22.24 -4.62 -7.37
C SER A 244 -23.00 -3.34 -7.05
N ASN A 245 -22.34 -2.17 -6.98
CA ASN A 245 -22.95 -0.94 -6.47
C ASN A 245 -23.60 -1.12 -5.08
N GLU A 246 -22.98 -1.95 -4.23
CA GLU A 246 -23.45 -2.32 -2.90
C GLU A 246 -24.77 -3.14 -2.87
N ASP A 247 -25.21 -3.69 -4.01
CA ASP A 247 -26.29 -4.68 -4.05
C ASP A 247 -25.89 -6.00 -3.33
N VAL A 248 -24.58 -6.27 -3.25
CA VAL A 248 -24.01 -7.35 -2.43
C VAL A 248 -23.13 -6.76 -1.33
N THR A 249 -23.56 -6.88 -0.08
CA THR A 249 -22.73 -6.58 1.08
C THR A 249 -21.70 -7.68 1.27
N ALA A 250 -20.43 -7.33 1.07
CA ALA A 250 -19.34 -8.29 1.10
C ALA A 250 -18.36 -7.99 2.24
N ALA A 251 -18.05 -9.01 3.04
CA ALA A 251 -17.20 -8.89 4.20
C ALA A 251 -15.92 -9.72 4.07
N SER A 252 -14.80 -9.13 4.47
CA SER A 252 -13.49 -9.78 4.48
C SER A 252 -13.41 -10.81 5.61
N LEU A 253 -12.98 -12.02 5.27
CA LEU A 253 -12.66 -13.11 6.20
C LEU A 253 -11.32 -12.92 6.92
N GLY A 254 -10.46 -12.03 6.40
CA GLY A 254 -9.15 -11.71 6.98
C GLY A 254 -9.15 -10.32 7.59
N GLN A 255 -8.45 -9.38 6.94
CA GLN A 255 -8.36 -8.01 7.44
C GLN A 255 -9.70 -7.27 7.35
N VAL A 256 -10.19 -6.78 8.49
CA VAL A 256 -11.45 -6.04 8.59
C VAL A 256 -11.17 -4.55 8.43
N ARG A 257 -11.68 -3.94 7.35
CA ARG A 257 -11.60 -2.47 7.15
C ARG A 257 -12.87 -1.76 7.62
N TYR A 258 -14.03 -2.40 7.46
CA TYR A 258 -15.31 -1.80 7.76
C TYR A 258 -16.19 -2.79 8.52
N ARG A 259 -16.28 -2.59 9.85
CA ARG A 259 -16.98 -3.50 10.76
C ARG A 259 -18.48 -3.63 10.49
N PRO A 260 -19.21 -2.59 10.07
CA PRO A 260 -20.63 -2.73 9.76
C PRO A 260 -20.94 -3.81 8.72
N PHE A 261 -20.12 -3.96 7.68
CA PHE A 261 -20.29 -5.04 6.70
C PHE A 261 -20.12 -6.43 7.32
N GLN A 262 -19.19 -6.61 8.27
CA GLN A 262 -19.09 -7.90 8.96
C GLN A 262 -20.34 -8.23 9.78
N VAL A 263 -20.90 -7.24 10.47
CA VAL A 263 -22.11 -7.42 11.26
C VAL A 263 -23.31 -7.75 10.37
N GLU A 264 -23.43 -7.07 9.23
CA GLU A 264 -24.50 -7.29 8.28
C GLU A 264 -24.43 -8.69 7.64
N VAL A 265 -23.26 -9.08 7.11
CA VAL A 265 -23.08 -10.41 6.52
C VAL A 265 -23.26 -11.53 7.56
N ALA A 266 -22.83 -11.31 8.80
CA ALA A 266 -23.01 -12.28 9.90
C ALA A 266 -24.48 -12.48 10.30
N HIS A 267 -25.35 -11.49 10.10
CA HIS A 267 -26.79 -11.59 10.36
C HIS A 267 -27.59 -12.11 9.16
N HIS A 268 -26.99 -12.24 7.99
CA HIS A 268 -27.66 -12.77 6.81
C HIS A 268 -27.99 -14.26 7.01
N PRO A 269 -29.19 -14.74 6.63
CA PRO A 269 -29.61 -16.12 6.93
C PRO A 269 -28.80 -17.19 6.18
N ALA A 270 -28.22 -16.85 5.03
CA ALA A 270 -27.41 -17.75 4.20
C ALA A 270 -26.42 -16.93 3.34
N PRO A 271 -25.35 -16.34 3.91
CA PRO A 271 -24.37 -15.61 3.13
C PRO A 271 -23.55 -16.57 2.26
N ALA A 272 -23.25 -16.18 1.02
CA ALA A 272 -22.36 -16.94 0.16
C ALA A 272 -20.90 -16.86 0.65
N PHE A 273 -20.07 -17.79 0.21
CA PHE A 273 -18.62 -17.70 0.34
C PHE A 273 -17.98 -17.67 -1.05
N VAL A 274 -17.13 -16.67 -1.30
CA VAL A 274 -16.42 -16.50 -2.57
C VAL A 274 -14.92 -16.73 -2.36
N VAL A 275 -14.39 -17.75 -3.02
CA VAL A 275 -12.99 -18.20 -2.89
C VAL A 275 -12.33 -18.39 -4.25
N GLU A 276 -11.00 -18.39 -4.29
CA GLU A 276 -10.25 -18.68 -5.52
C GLU A 276 -10.46 -20.14 -5.95
N ARG A 277 -10.89 -20.34 -7.20
CA ARG A 277 -11.18 -21.68 -7.72
C ARG A 277 -9.90 -22.50 -7.85
N GLY A 278 -9.90 -23.69 -7.27
CA GLY A 278 -8.75 -24.58 -7.19
C GLY A 278 -7.73 -24.19 -6.13
N GLY A 279 -7.95 -23.09 -5.42
CA GLY A 279 -7.09 -22.65 -4.33
C GLY A 279 -7.26 -23.50 -3.05
N PRO A 280 -6.36 -23.35 -2.07
CA PRO A 280 -6.42 -24.08 -0.80
C PRO A 280 -7.74 -23.90 -0.03
N GLU A 281 -8.35 -22.71 -0.12
CA GLU A 281 -9.62 -22.39 0.52
C GLU A 281 -10.78 -23.14 -0.16
N ASP A 282 -10.84 -23.15 -1.49
CA ASP A 282 -11.85 -23.88 -2.27
C ASP A 282 -11.82 -25.39 -1.95
N VAL A 283 -10.62 -25.98 -1.88
CA VAL A 283 -10.47 -27.40 -1.53
C VAL A 283 -10.96 -27.70 -0.11
N ARG A 284 -10.75 -26.78 0.84
CA ARG A 284 -11.08 -27.00 2.26
C ARG A 284 -12.50 -26.61 2.65
N LEU A 285 -13.09 -25.63 1.97
CA LEU A 285 -14.32 -24.98 2.39
C LEU A 285 -15.53 -25.91 2.34
N GLY A 286 -15.70 -26.68 1.26
CA GLY A 286 -16.83 -27.62 1.14
C GLY A 286 -16.86 -28.66 2.28
N PRO A 287 -15.77 -29.40 2.53
CA PRO A 287 -15.68 -30.29 3.69
C PRO A 287 -15.91 -29.58 5.03
N ALA A 288 -15.43 -28.35 5.20
CA ALA A 288 -15.62 -27.60 6.44
C ALA A 288 -17.08 -27.20 6.67
N LEU A 289 -17.79 -26.74 5.63
CA LEU A 289 -19.24 -26.46 5.69
C LEU A 289 -20.03 -27.73 6.04
N ALA A 290 -19.67 -28.87 5.45
CA ALA A 290 -20.30 -30.15 5.74
C ALA A 290 -20.09 -30.60 7.20
N ARG A 291 -18.90 -30.35 7.79
CA ARG A 291 -18.63 -30.63 9.22
C ARG A 291 -19.49 -29.79 10.16
N GLU A 292 -19.75 -28.53 9.79
CA GLU A 292 -20.69 -27.67 10.51
C GLU A 292 -22.16 -28.07 10.25
N GLY A 293 -22.39 -29.06 9.39
CA GLY A 293 -23.69 -29.59 9.02
C GLY A 293 -24.49 -28.68 8.07
N ALA A 294 -23.83 -27.79 7.34
CA ALA A 294 -24.47 -26.98 6.30
C ALA A 294 -24.40 -27.73 4.96
N SER A 295 -25.56 -27.94 4.33
CA SER A 295 -25.56 -28.36 2.93
C SER A 295 -25.20 -27.14 2.07
N HIS A 296 -24.54 -27.37 0.93
CA HIS A 296 -24.10 -26.27 0.08
C HIS A 296 -24.05 -26.69 -1.38
N ASP A 297 -24.38 -25.75 -2.24
CA ASP A 297 -24.05 -25.83 -3.66
C ASP A 297 -22.74 -25.10 -3.92
N ARG A 298 -21.97 -25.60 -4.88
CA ARG A 298 -20.71 -25.00 -5.32
C ARG A 298 -20.77 -24.73 -6.81
N GLU A 299 -20.74 -23.46 -7.18
CA GLU A 299 -20.70 -23.04 -8.58
C GLU A 299 -19.34 -22.47 -8.98
N ALA A 300 -18.89 -22.80 -10.18
CA ALA A 300 -17.69 -22.21 -10.75
C ALA A 300 -18.04 -20.88 -11.44
N ALA A 301 -17.33 -19.80 -11.06
CA ALA A 301 -17.57 -18.44 -11.53
C ALA A 301 -16.24 -17.81 -12.01
N GLY A 302 -15.84 -18.07 -13.24
CA GLY A 302 -14.57 -17.58 -13.78
C GLY A 302 -13.37 -18.15 -13.01
N SER A 303 -12.52 -17.30 -12.43
CA SER A 303 -11.41 -17.71 -11.55
C SER A 303 -11.83 -18.01 -10.10
N PHE A 304 -13.11 -17.91 -9.78
CA PHE A 304 -13.64 -18.09 -8.43
C PHE A 304 -14.58 -19.29 -8.33
N ALA A 305 -14.79 -19.75 -7.11
CA ALA A 305 -15.87 -20.66 -6.74
C ALA A 305 -16.79 -19.94 -5.74
N VAL A 306 -18.09 -20.06 -5.96
CA VAL A 306 -19.13 -19.51 -5.09
C VAL A 306 -19.80 -20.68 -4.37
N TYR A 307 -19.73 -20.66 -3.04
CA TYR A 307 -20.41 -21.61 -2.19
C TYR A 307 -21.68 -20.97 -1.64
N LEU A 308 -22.79 -21.67 -1.83
CA LEU A 308 -24.14 -21.25 -1.47
C LEU A 308 -24.65 -22.19 -0.37
N PRO A 309 -24.36 -21.91 0.91
CA PRO A 309 -24.84 -22.76 1.99
C PRO A 309 -26.35 -22.57 2.21
N ASP A 310 -27.02 -23.61 2.69
CA ASP A 310 -28.45 -23.58 3.04
C ASP A 310 -28.74 -22.76 4.31
N ARG A 311 -27.71 -22.43 5.08
CA ARG A 311 -27.79 -21.63 6.31
C ARG A 311 -26.50 -20.88 6.61
N ALA A 312 -26.60 -19.89 7.47
CA ALA A 312 -25.46 -19.15 7.99
C ALA A 312 -24.50 -20.07 8.76
N VAL A 313 -23.22 -19.98 8.39
CA VAL A 313 -22.10 -20.61 9.09
C VAL A 313 -21.16 -19.51 9.55
N ASP A 314 -20.88 -19.45 10.84
CA ASP A 314 -19.95 -18.49 11.42
C ASP A 314 -18.52 -18.74 10.88
N PRO A 315 -17.91 -17.77 10.17
CA PRO A 315 -16.55 -17.93 9.67
C PRO A 315 -15.50 -18.28 10.73
N ALA A 316 -15.72 -17.90 12.00
CA ALA A 316 -14.82 -18.24 13.10
C ALA A 316 -14.73 -19.76 13.33
N ARG A 317 -15.77 -20.51 12.98
CA ARG A 317 -15.77 -21.99 13.03
C ARG A 317 -15.06 -22.63 11.85
N LEU A 318 -14.83 -21.85 10.79
CA LEU A 318 -14.11 -22.26 9.59
C LEU A 318 -12.66 -21.74 9.61
N ALA A 319 -12.10 -21.45 10.79
CA ALA A 319 -10.78 -20.83 10.92
C ALA A 319 -9.65 -21.68 10.29
N ASP A 320 -9.81 -23.00 10.18
CA ASP A 320 -8.86 -23.90 9.51
C ASP A 320 -8.84 -23.74 7.98
N VAL A 321 -9.88 -23.13 7.40
CA VAL A 321 -9.94 -22.81 5.96
C VAL A 321 -9.05 -21.60 5.65
N TRP A 322 -8.98 -20.62 6.57
CA TRP A 322 -8.37 -19.30 6.31
C TRP A 322 -7.00 -19.08 6.95
N SER A 323 -6.55 -19.98 7.83
CA SER A 323 -5.32 -19.82 8.62
C SER A 323 -4.04 -20.39 7.98
N ALA A 324 -3.98 -20.50 6.65
CA ALA A 324 -2.80 -21.01 5.93
C ALA A 324 -1.74 -19.93 5.67
#